data_AF-A0A832UHS4-F1
#
_entry.id   AF-A0A832UHS4-F1
#
_cell.length_a   1.000
_cell.length_b   1.000
_cell.length_c   1.000
_cell.angle_alpha   90.00
_cell.angle_beta   90.00
_cell.angle_gamma   90.00
#
_symmetry.space_group_name_H-M   'P 1'
#
loop_
_entity.id
_entity.type
_entity.pdbx_description
1 polymer ?
#
loop_
_entity_poly.entity_id
_entity_poly.type
_entity_poly.pdbx_seq_one_letter_code
_entity_poly.pdbx_strand_id
1 'polypeptide(L)'
;MRNETTESEKNLTAHIQRENAKRSAWAAEDPENRVVFLTVDDIEHWRSYGIHSVEDYDRYQLVNVVVDTHKDAFGFKPSYGELMSMTTEDLQEQLISVERSLKATMEGEANAEAIKVEEFEAAITKTMETGNVDRNTAMGWLLDAEIEDNYEKSPDYLIWSLGLPSKYAKEFEKALA
;
A
#
# COMPACT_ATOMS: atom_id res chain seq x y z
N MET A 1 38.35 8.90 22.99
CA MET A 1 38.71 9.74 21.82
C MET A 1 37.41 10.08 21.12
N ARG A 2 37.11 11.36 20.84
CA ARG A 2 36.02 11.66 19.88
C ARG A 2 36.56 11.23 18.51
N ASN A 3 35.95 10.23 17.88
CA ASN A 3 36.29 9.88 16.52
C ASN A 3 35.86 11.05 15.64
N GLU A 4 36.84 11.76 15.10
CA GLU A 4 36.59 12.83 14.12
C GLU A 4 35.74 12.28 12.97
N THR A 5 34.75 13.05 12.53
CA THR A 5 33.89 12.68 11.40
C THR A 5 34.71 12.67 10.12
N THR A 6 34.69 11.54 9.41
CA THR A 6 35.41 11.36 8.15
C THR A 6 34.74 12.17 7.02
N GLU A 7 35.45 12.36 5.91
CA GLU A 7 34.89 13.09 4.77
C GLU A 7 33.70 12.34 4.12
N SER A 8 33.77 11.01 4.06
CA SER A 8 32.67 10.16 3.59
C SER A 8 31.40 10.36 4.44
N GLU A 9 31.57 10.41 5.76
CA GLU A 9 30.47 10.60 6.70
C GLU A 9 29.86 12.01 6.64
N LYS A 10 30.69 13.04 6.38
CA LYS A 10 30.18 14.39 6.09
C LYS A 10 29.38 14.41 4.79
N ASN A 11 29.86 13.73 3.75
CA ASN A 11 29.16 13.62 2.48
C ASN A 11 27.81 12.90 2.63
N LEU A 12 27.76 11.83 3.44
CA LEU A 12 26.52 11.15 3.81
C LEU A 12 25.54 12.10 4.51
N THR A 13 26.00 12.81 5.53
CA THR A 13 25.18 13.79 6.27
C THR A 13 24.60 14.84 5.32
N ALA A 14 25.44 15.42 4.45
CA ALA A 14 25.02 16.40 3.46
C ALA A 14 24.05 15.82 2.41
N HIS A 15 24.22 14.55 2.02
CA HIS A 15 23.29 13.85 1.15
C HIS A 15 21.89 13.76 1.77
N ILE A 16 21.80 13.26 3.01
CA ILE A 16 20.53 13.12 3.74
C ILE A 16 19.85 14.47 3.95
N GLN A 17 20.61 15.49 4.34
CA GLN A 17 20.08 16.85 4.50
C GLN A 17 19.50 17.41 3.21
N ARG A 18 20.13 17.13 2.07
CA ARG A 18 19.61 17.53 0.76
C ARG A 18 18.31 16.81 0.41
N GLU A 19 18.19 15.52 0.70
CA GLU A 19 16.95 14.80 0.49
C GLU A 19 15.82 15.31 1.40
N ASN A 20 16.13 15.54 2.68
CA ASN A 20 15.20 16.09 3.64
C ASN A 20 14.72 17.49 3.25
N ALA A 21 15.61 18.35 2.74
CA ALA A 21 15.24 19.67 2.24
C ALA A 21 14.24 19.60 1.08
N LYS A 22 14.42 18.66 0.14
CA LYS A 22 13.46 18.43 -0.95
C LYS A 22 12.10 17.97 -0.42
N ARG A 23 12.11 17.02 0.52
CA ARG A 23 10.92 16.48 1.18
C ARG A 23 10.14 17.57 1.94
N SER A 24 10.84 18.41 2.70
CA SER A 24 10.24 19.55 3.39
C SER A 24 9.69 20.61 2.43
N ALA A 25 10.38 20.88 1.32
CA ALA A 25 9.89 21.81 0.30
C ALA A 25 8.58 21.31 -0.33
N TRP A 26 8.51 20.01 -0.66
CA TRP A 26 7.28 19.40 -1.19
C TRP A 26 6.11 19.47 -0.20
N ALA A 27 6.37 19.27 1.09
CA ALA A 27 5.33 19.41 2.12
C ALA A 27 4.87 20.87 2.28
N ALA A 28 5.79 21.84 2.15
CA ALA A 28 5.48 23.26 2.25
C ALA A 28 4.60 23.80 1.11
N GLU A 29 4.52 23.10 -0.03
CA GLU A 29 3.62 23.46 -1.13
C GLU A 29 2.13 23.29 -0.78
N ASP A 30 1.79 22.39 0.15
CA ASP A 30 0.42 22.12 0.59
C ASP A 30 0.43 21.58 2.04
N PRO A 31 0.71 22.44 3.03
CA PRO A 31 0.96 22.02 4.40
C PRO A 31 -0.28 21.50 5.12
N GLU A 32 -1.48 21.76 4.60
CA GLU A 32 -2.72 21.24 5.16
C GLU A 32 -2.95 19.77 4.81
N ASN A 33 -2.43 19.31 3.66
CA ASN A 33 -2.66 17.95 3.15
C ASN A 33 -1.37 17.11 3.00
N ARG A 34 -0.19 17.70 3.14
CA ARG A 34 1.10 17.00 2.98
C ARG A 34 1.87 16.96 4.29
N VAL A 35 2.12 15.74 4.76
CA VAL A 35 3.00 15.46 5.90
C VAL A 35 4.21 14.69 5.40
N VAL A 36 5.38 15.01 5.92
CA VAL A 36 6.61 14.31 5.54
C VAL A 36 7.38 13.87 6.77
N PHE A 37 7.94 12.68 6.67
CA PHE A 37 8.91 12.16 7.63
C PHE A 37 10.31 12.42 7.08
N LEU A 38 11.19 12.90 7.95
CA LEU A 38 12.57 13.20 7.61
C LEU A 38 13.47 12.06 8.07
N THR A 39 14.46 11.76 7.25
CA THR A 39 15.52 10.82 7.60
C THR A 39 16.42 11.46 8.67
N VAL A 40 16.87 10.68 9.66
CA VAL A 40 17.80 11.17 10.68
C VAL A 40 19.10 11.64 10.00
N ASP A 41 19.55 12.87 10.26
CA ASP A 41 20.80 13.43 9.72
C ASP A 41 21.96 13.42 10.72
N ASP A 42 21.80 12.75 11.87
CA ASP A 42 22.87 12.50 12.83
C ASP A 42 23.76 11.33 12.38
N ILE A 43 25.06 11.59 12.22
CA ILE A 43 26.01 10.57 11.81
C ILE A 43 26.20 9.46 12.85
N GLU A 44 26.04 9.73 14.14
CA GLU A 44 26.18 8.70 15.18
C GLU A 44 25.09 7.64 15.07
N HIS A 45 23.89 8.03 14.62
CA HIS A 45 22.84 7.08 14.27
C HIS A 45 23.33 6.14 13.18
N TRP A 46 23.81 6.65 12.04
CA TRP A 46 24.26 5.82 10.92
C TRP A 46 25.47 4.95 11.26
N ARG A 47 26.41 5.46 12.06
CA ARG A 47 27.53 4.67 12.60
C ARG A 47 27.05 3.45 13.37
N SER A 48 25.98 3.57 14.16
CA SER A 48 25.43 2.43 14.92
C SER A 48 24.84 1.34 14.01
N TYR A 49 24.44 1.69 12.78
CA TYR A 49 23.97 0.77 11.75
C TYR A 49 25.11 0.27 10.83
N GLY A 50 26.36 0.71 11.07
CA GLY A 50 27.52 0.37 10.24
C GLY A 50 27.53 1.07 8.88
N ILE A 51 26.85 2.21 8.75
CA ILE A 51 26.73 2.98 7.52
C ILE A 51 27.67 4.19 7.61
N HIS A 52 28.64 4.28 6.70
CA HIS A 52 29.69 5.31 6.74
C HIS A 52 29.82 6.11 5.44
N SER A 53 29.14 5.71 4.38
CA SER A 53 29.13 6.42 3.09
C SER A 53 27.73 6.57 2.50
N VAL A 54 27.64 7.37 1.44
CA VAL A 54 26.42 7.47 0.63
C VAL A 54 26.09 6.13 -0.01
N GLU A 55 27.08 5.37 -0.49
CA GLU A 55 26.82 4.06 -1.10
C GLU A 55 26.25 3.06 -0.07
N ASP A 56 26.77 3.06 1.16
CA ASP A 56 26.21 2.23 2.25
C ASP A 56 24.76 2.58 2.53
N TYR A 57 24.44 3.87 2.56
CA TYR A 57 23.08 4.38 2.79
C TYR A 57 22.15 4.03 1.63
N ASP A 58 22.58 4.23 0.38
CA ASP A 58 21.76 3.92 -0.80
C ASP A 58 21.44 2.42 -0.85
N ARG A 59 22.41 1.56 -0.51
CA ARG A 59 22.19 0.12 -0.39
C ARG A 59 21.22 -0.22 0.75
N TYR A 60 21.35 0.43 1.91
CA TYR A 60 20.42 0.28 3.02
C TYR A 60 18.98 0.70 2.63
N GLN A 61 18.83 1.80 1.89
CA GLN A 61 17.53 2.22 1.36
C GLN A 61 16.97 1.20 0.38
N LEU A 62 17.80 0.65 -0.52
CA LEU A 62 17.38 -0.40 -1.45
C LEU A 62 16.85 -1.65 -0.72
N VAL A 63 17.52 -2.07 0.36
CA VAL A 63 17.03 -3.17 1.21
C VAL A 63 15.65 -2.86 1.78
N ASN A 64 15.42 -1.65 2.29
CA ASN A 64 14.11 -1.26 2.82
C ASN A 64 13.02 -1.30 1.75
N VAL A 65 13.32 -0.82 0.54
CA VAL A 65 12.40 -0.90 -0.61
C VAL A 65 12.05 -2.36 -0.91
N VAL A 66 13.04 -3.24 -1.04
CA VAL A 66 12.80 -4.68 -1.29
C VAL A 66 11.91 -5.29 -0.19
N VAL A 67 12.16 -4.97 1.08
CA VAL A 67 11.37 -5.49 2.21
C VAL A 67 9.91 -5.07 2.12
N ASP A 68 9.64 -3.80 1.85
CA ASP A 68 8.28 -3.28 1.79
C ASP A 68 7.56 -3.76 0.52
N THR A 69 8.21 -3.73 -0.64
CA THR A 69 7.62 -4.30 -1.88
C THR A 69 7.35 -5.79 -1.75
N HIS A 70 8.21 -6.54 -1.06
CA HIS A 70 7.99 -7.97 -0.83
C HIS A 70 6.80 -8.22 0.11
N LYS A 71 6.62 -7.37 1.13
CA LYS A 71 5.43 -7.42 1.98
C LYS A 71 4.17 -7.17 1.17
N ASP A 72 4.17 -6.18 0.29
CA ASP A 72 3.01 -5.86 -0.53
C ASP A 72 2.72 -6.98 -1.55
N ALA A 73 3.75 -7.60 -2.12
CA ALA A 73 3.58 -8.67 -3.10
C ALA A 73 3.10 -10.00 -2.49
N PHE A 74 3.60 -10.37 -1.31
CA PHE A 74 3.44 -11.72 -0.75
C PHE A 74 2.81 -11.77 0.65
N GLY A 75 2.56 -10.61 1.28
CA GLY A 75 1.98 -10.52 2.63
C GLY A 75 2.97 -10.71 3.79
N PHE A 76 4.26 -10.92 3.52
CA PHE A 76 5.29 -11.07 4.56
C PHE A 76 6.62 -10.40 4.18
N LYS A 77 7.41 -10.05 5.20
CA LYS A 77 8.73 -9.44 5.02
C LYS A 77 9.81 -10.52 4.91
N PRO A 78 10.76 -10.40 3.97
CA PRO A 78 11.91 -11.29 3.84
C PRO A 78 12.90 -11.06 5.00
N SER A 79 13.89 -11.94 5.15
CA SER A 79 14.92 -11.81 6.17
C SER A 79 15.79 -10.59 5.91
N TYR A 80 15.73 -9.60 6.81
CA TYR A 80 16.54 -8.39 6.71
C TYR A 80 18.04 -8.69 6.70
N GLY A 81 18.48 -9.66 7.50
CA GLY A 81 19.89 -10.05 7.58
C GLY A 81 20.41 -10.67 6.29
N GLU A 82 19.59 -11.46 5.60
CA GLU A 82 19.95 -12.04 4.30
C GLU A 82 20.10 -10.94 3.24
N LEU A 83 19.14 -10.01 3.16
CA LEU A 83 19.21 -8.87 2.24
C LEU A 83 20.44 -7.99 2.48
N MET A 84 20.76 -7.70 3.74
CA MET A 84 21.94 -6.89 4.07
C MET A 84 23.26 -7.59 3.72
N SER A 85 23.26 -8.91 3.48
CA SER A 85 24.44 -9.67 3.03
C SER A 85 24.58 -9.76 1.51
N MET A 86 23.55 -9.36 0.76
CA MET A 86 23.54 -9.38 -0.70
C MET A 86 24.34 -8.21 -1.30
N THR A 87 24.80 -8.42 -2.53
CA THR A 87 25.39 -7.34 -3.34
C THR A 87 24.31 -6.35 -3.78
N THR A 88 24.71 -5.14 -4.18
CA THR A 88 23.75 -4.15 -4.70
C THR A 88 23.07 -4.66 -5.96
N GLU A 89 23.81 -5.36 -6.82
CA GLU A 89 23.30 -5.98 -8.05
C GLU A 89 22.24 -7.04 -7.74
N ASP A 90 22.52 -7.95 -6.80
CA ASP A 90 21.55 -8.99 -6.40
C ASP A 90 20.28 -8.37 -5.79
N LEU A 91 20.42 -7.29 -5.01
CA LEU A 91 19.27 -6.56 -4.44
C LEU A 91 18.41 -5.91 -5.53
N GLN A 92 19.03 -5.36 -6.59
CA GLN A 92 18.31 -4.80 -7.73
C GLN A 92 17.56 -5.90 -8.50
N GLU A 93 18.20 -7.05 -8.74
CA GLU A 93 17.53 -8.20 -9.38
C GLU A 93 16.35 -8.71 -8.56
N GLN A 94 16.52 -8.76 -7.23
CA GLN A 94 15.45 -9.15 -6.33
C GLN A 94 14.29 -8.14 -6.37
N LEU A 95 14.58 -6.84 -6.35
CA LEU A 95 13.55 -5.81 -6.48
C LEU A 95 12.74 -5.99 -7.77
N ILE A 96 13.41 -6.14 -8.92
CA ILE A 96 12.74 -6.35 -10.22
C ILE A 96 11.84 -7.59 -10.19
N SER A 97 12.29 -8.67 -9.55
CA SER A 97 11.52 -9.90 -9.41
C SER A 97 10.26 -9.67 -8.56
N VAL A 98 10.42 -9.02 -7.41
CA VAL A 98 9.34 -8.74 -6.47
C VAL A 98 8.33 -7.74 -7.06
N GLU A 99 8.78 -6.71 -7.76
CA GLU A 99 7.92 -5.76 -8.47
C GLU A 99 7.04 -6.44 -9.52
N ARG A 100 7.58 -7.43 -10.24
CA ARG A 100 6.81 -8.24 -11.18
C ARG A 100 5.69 -9.01 -10.48
N SER A 101 5.99 -9.60 -9.32
CA SER A 101 4.99 -10.31 -8.51
C SER A 101 3.95 -9.35 -7.95
N LEU A 102 4.35 -8.19 -7.44
CA LEU A 102 3.43 -7.15 -6.97
C LEU A 102 2.45 -6.74 -8.06
N LYS A 103 2.97 -6.46 -9.27
CA LYS A 103 2.13 -6.11 -10.41
C LYS A 103 1.12 -7.21 -10.74
N ALA A 104 1.54 -8.47 -10.74
CA ALA A 104 0.65 -9.60 -10.99
C ALA A 104 -0.44 -9.73 -9.90
N THR A 105 -0.09 -9.51 -8.63
CA THR A 105 -1.05 -9.48 -7.51
C THR A 105 -2.07 -8.36 -7.70
N MET A 106 -1.62 -7.13 -7.97
CA MET A 106 -2.49 -5.97 -8.20
C MET A 106 -3.44 -6.17 -9.38
N GLU A 107 -2.94 -6.73 -10.49
CA GLU A 107 -3.77 -7.07 -11.65
C GLU A 107 -4.78 -8.18 -11.32
N GLY A 108 -4.37 -9.18 -10.53
CA GLY A 108 -5.26 -10.24 -10.05
C GLY A 108 -6.39 -9.71 -9.16
N GLU A 109 -6.06 -8.85 -8.20
CA GLU A 109 -7.03 -8.19 -7.31
C GLU A 109 -8.02 -7.32 -8.09
N ALA A 110 -7.51 -6.49 -9.02
CA ALA A 110 -8.36 -5.66 -9.87
C ALA A 110 -9.30 -6.50 -10.75
N ASN A 111 -8.82 -7.61 -11.30
CA ASN A 111 -9.65 -8.54 -12.08
C ASN A 111 -10.70 -9.24 -11.21
N ALA A 112 -10.33 -9.67 -10.00
CA ALA A 112 -11.28 -10.29 -9.07
C ALA A 112 -12.38 -9.32 -8.64
N GLU A 113 -12.02 -8.06 -8.33
CA GLU A 113 -12.99 -7.00 -8.03
C GLU A 113 -13.90 -6.74 -9.24
N ALA A 114 -13.35 -6.67 -10.46
CA ALA A 114 -14.14 -6.47 -11.67
C ALA A 114 -15.15 -7.60 -11.92
N ILE A 115 -14.75 -8.85 -11.67
CA ILE A 115 -15.65 -10.02 -11.76
C ILE A 115 -16.76 -9.91 -10.72
N LYS A 116 -16.45 -9.52 -9.47
CA LYS A 116 -17.46 -9.34 -8.42
C LYS A 116 -18.48 -8.27 -8.76
N VAL A 117 -18.02 -7.16 -9.35
CA VAL A 117 -18.89 -6.11 -9.88
C VAL A 117 -19.80 -6.64 -10.98
N GLU A 118 -19.25 -7.38 -11.96
CA GLU A 118 -20.05 -7.96 -13.05
C GLU A 118 -21.10 -8.95 -12.55
N GLU A 119 -20.71 -9.87 -11.65
CA GLU A 119 -21.62 -10.84 -11.02
C GLU A 119 -22.76 -10.14 -10.27
N PHE A 120 -22.44 -9.11 -9.50
CA PHE A 120 -23.42 -8.36 -8.72
C PHE A 120 -24.39 -7.56 -9.60
N GLU A 121 -23.90 -6.86 -10.63
CA GLU A 121 -24.75 -6.12 -11.57
C GLU A 121 -25.65 -7.04 -12.40
N ALA A 122 -25.15 -8.22 -12.77
CA ALA A 122 -25.96 -9.25 -13.41
C ALA A 122 -27.06 -9.79 -12.48
N ALA A 123 -26.75 -9.98 -11.19
CA ALA A 123 -27.73 -10.39 -10.19
C ALA A 123 -28.83 -9.33 -10.01
N ILE A 124 -28.47 -8.04 -9.93
CA ILE A 124 -29.44 -6.93 -9.86
C ILE A 124 -30.37 -6.98 -11.07
N THR A 125 -29.80 -7.05 -12.28
CA THR A 125 -30.58 -7.05 -13.52
C THR A 125 -31.56 -8.22 -13.56
N LYS A 126 -31.11 -9.43 -13.22
CA LYS A 126 -31.96 -10.62 -13.17
C LYS A 126 -33.07 -10.50 -12.13
N THR A 127 -32.78 -9.94 -10.96
CA THR A 127 -33.78 -9.72 -9.91
C THR A 127 -34.81 -8.67 -10.32
N MET A 128 -34.38 -7.60 -11.00
CA MET A 128 -35.29 -6.59 -11.57
C MET A 128 -36.24 -7.23 -12.59
N GLU A 129 -35.72 -8.05 -13.51
CA GLU A 129 -36.52 -8.72 -14.55
C GLU A 129 -37.49 -9.74 -13.96
N THR A 130 -37.02 -10.56 -13.01
CA THR A 130 -37.82 -11.63 -12.39
C THR A 130 -38.89 -11.07 -11.46
N GLY A 131 -38.54 -10.05 -10.66
CA GLY A 131 -39.44 -9.38 -9.74
C GLY A 131 -40.34 -8.34 -10.40
N ASN A 132 -39.99 -7.90 -11.62
CA ASN A 132 -40.57 -6.72 -12.27
C ASN A 132 -40.53 -5.48 -11.34
N VAL A 133 -39.35 -5.21 -10.77
CA VAL A 133 -39.10 -4.15 -9.79
C VAL A 133 -37.98 -3.21 -10.24
N ASP A 134 -37.86 -2.04 -9.60
CA ASP A 134 -36.76 -1.12 -9.86
C ASP A 134 -35.44 -1.58 -9.21
N ARG A 135 -34.33 -0.95 -9.62
CA ARG A 135 -32.98 -1.27 -9.15
C ARG A 135 -32.85 -1.24 -7.63
N ASN A 136 -33.41 -0.25 -6.94
CA ASN A 136 -33.21 -0.13 -5.48
C ASN A 136 -33.93 -1.29 -4.78
N THR A 137 -35.15 -1.61 -5.21
CA THR A 137 -35.91 -2.75 -4.66
C THR A 137 -35.20 -4.08 -4.93
N ALA A 138 -34.70 -4.30 -6.15
CA ALA A 138 -33.94 -5.50 -6.49
C ALA A 138 -32.66 -5.63 -5.66
N MET A 139 -31.92 -4.53 -5.49
CA MET A 139 -30.72 -4.48 -4.68
C MET A 139 -31.03 -4.73 -3.21
N GLY A 140 -32.09 -4.12 -2.66
CA GLY A 140 -32.53 -4.38 -1.28
C GLY A 140 -32.79 -5.87 -1.03
N TRP A 141 -33.46 -6.57 -1.95
CA TRP A 141 -33.67 -8.02 -1.83
C TRP A 141 -32.38 -8.84 -1.87
N LEU A 142 -31.41 -8.44 -2.70
CA LEU A 142 -30.11 -9.11 -2.75
C LEU A 142 -29.32 -8.88 -1.47
N LEU A 143 -29.28 -7.65 -0.97
CA LEU A 143 -28.59 -7.32 0.29
C LEU A 143 -29.25 -8.02 1.48
N ASP A 144 -30.58 -8.11 1.50
CA ASP A 144 -31.32 -8.84 2.53
C ASP A 144 -31.01 -10.34 2.54
N ALA A 145 -30.71 -10.93 1.38
CA ALA A 145 -30.37 -12.36 1.26
C ALA A 145 -28.95 -12.69 1.75
N GLU A 146 -28.03 -11.72 1.74
CA GLU A 146 -26.62 -11.89 2.12
C GLU A 146 -26.38 -11.78 3.63
N ILE A 147 -27.37 -11.33 4.39
CA ILE A 147 -27.23 -11.05 5.81
C ILE A 147 -27.86 -12.17 6.64
N GLU A 148 -27.07 -12.78 7.52
CA GLU A 148 -27.62 -13.61 8.59
C GLU A 148 -28.34 -12.74 9.63
N ASP A 149 -29.45 -13.22 10.20
CA ASP A 149 -30.37 -12.51 11.10
C ASP A 149 -29.74 -11.78 12.31
N ASN A 150 -28.45 -11.97 12.61
CA ASN A 150 -27.74 -11.41 13.75
C ASN A 150 -26.67 -10.35 13.41
N TYR A 151 -26.49 -9.95 12.15
CA TYR A 151 -25.54 -8.90 11.76
C TYR A 151 -26.22 -7.59 11.34
N GLU A 152 -25.58 -6.46 11.66
CA GLU A 152 -26.05 -5.13 11.29
C GLU A 152 -25.92 -4.91 9.77
N LYS A 153 -26.99 -4.42 9.13
CA LYS A 153 -27.03 -4.09 7.70
C LYS A 153 -26.26 -2.82 7.37
N SER A 154 -24.97 -2.76 7.70
CA SER A 154 -24.16 -1.60 7.34
C SER A 154 -23.67 -1.71 5.88
N PRO A 155 -23.72 -0.62 5.10
CA PRO A 155 -23.16 -0.56 3.75
C PRO A 155 -21.71 -1.03 3.68
N ASP A 156 -20.89 -0.62 4.64
CA ASP A 156 -19.47 -0.99 4.70
C ASP A 156 -19.24 -2.50 4.86
N TYR A 157 -20.04 -3.15 5.71
CA TYR A 157 -19.97 -4.60 5.88
C TYR A 157 -20.37 -5.33 4.60
N LEU A 158 -21.45 -4.90 3.95
CA LEU A 158 -21.94 -5.52 2.72
C LEU A 158 -20.95 -5.37 1.56
N ILE A 159 -20.32 -4.21 1.43
CA ILE A 159 -19.27 -3.95 0.44
C ILE A 159 -18.09 -4.91 0.66
N TRP A 160 -17.63 -5.04 1.90
CA TRP A 160 -16.56 -5.98 2.25
C TRP A 160 -16.96 -7.43 1.97
N SER A 161 -18.15 -7.84 2.40
CA SER A 161 -18.66 -9.21 2.26
C SER A 161 -18.83 -9.62 0.79
N LEU A 162 -19.29 -8.69 -0.05
CA LEU A 162 -19.50 -8.91 -1.49
C LEU A 162 -18.22 -8.69 -2.32
N GLY A 163 -17.14 -8.21 -1.72
CA GLY A 163 -15.91 -7.88 -2.43
C GLY A 163 -16.11 -6.77 -3.47
N LEU A 164 -16.96 -5.78 -3.16
CA LEU A 164 -17.32 -4.70 -4.07
C LEU A 164 -16.52 -3.42 -3.77
N PRO A 165 -16.39 -2.50 -4.75
CA PRO A 165 -15.76 -1.21 -4.51
C PRO A 165 -16.62 -0.32 -3.60
N SER A 166 -15.96 0.55 -2.81
CA SER A 166 -16.62 1.47 -1.87
C SER A 166 -17.62 2.44 -2.49
N LYS A 167 -17.59 2.64 -3.81
CA LYS A 167 -18.54 3.47 -4.56
C LYS A 167 -20.01 3.03 -4.39
N TYR A 168 -20.24 1.74 -4.07
CA TYR A 168 -21.58 1.19 -3.85
C TYR A 168 -22.21 1.62 -2.51
N ALA A 169 -21.46 2.25 -1.59
CA ALA A 169 -21.97 2.63 -0.26
C ALA A 169 -23.27 3.44 -0.32
N LYS A 170 -23.30 4.49 -1.14
CA LYS A 170 -24.50 5.34 -1.28
C LYS A 170 -25.68 4.62 -1.91
N GLU A 171 -25.42 3.67 -2.81
CA GLU A 171 -26.45 2.85 -3.42
C GLU A 171 -27.04 1.89 -2.38
N PHE A 172 -26.20 1.29 -1.54
CA PHE A 172 -26.63 0.38 -0.47
C PHE A 172 -27.40 1.12 0.63
N GLU A 173 -26.95 2.31 1.06
CA GLU A 173 -27.69 3.17 1.99
C GLU A 173 -29.11 3.43 1.50
N LYS A 174 -29.28 3.72 0.20
CA LYS A 174 -30.58 4.00 -0.39
C LYS A 174 -31.45 2.75 -0.51
N ALA A 175 -30.85 1.58 -0.79
CA ALA A 175 -31.58 0.32 -0.92
C ALA A 175 -32.01 -0.28 0.43
N LEU A 176 -31.32 0.08 1.51
CA LEU A 176 -31.59 -0.38 2.88
C LEU A 176 -32.50 0.55 3.68
N ALA A 177 -32.77 1.76 3.18
CA ALA A 177 -33.64 2.78 3.79
C ALA A 177 -35.12 2.54 3.50
#